data_AF-A0A261KRZ0-F1
#
_entry.id   AF-A0A261KRZ0-F1
#
_cell.length_a   1.000
_cell.length_b   1.000
_cell.length_c   1.000
_cell.angle_alpha   90.00
_cell.angle_beta   90.00
_cell.angle_gamma   90.00
#
_symmetry.space_group_name_H-M   'P 1'
#
loop_
_entity.id
_entity.type
_entity.pdbx_description
1 polymer ?
#
loop_
_entity_poly.entity_id
_entity_poly.type
_entity_poly.pdbx_seq_one_letter_code
_entity_poly.pdbx_strand_id
1 'polypeptide(L)'
;MLANHKLAKSIADQGFYEFRRQLEYKTRWYGSKLVVVDRFFPSSKTCSYCGHVQDMPLNNRTYDCPDCGISIDRDLNASINLRNAVGLTVNACGRSAADSSGRSRK
;
A
#
# COMPACT_ATOMS: atom_id res chain seq x y z
N MET A 1 1.19 -25.06 7.64
CA MET A 1 2.46 -25.17 6.89
C MET A 1 2.35 -24.28 5.65
N LEU A 2 3.42 -23.57 5.28
CA LEU A 2 3.45 -22.77 4.06
C LEU A 2 3.57 -23.68 2.83
N ALA A 3 2.80 -23.41 1.78
CA ALA A 3 2.66 -24.30 0.63
C ALA A 3 3.92 -24.36 -0.27
N ASN A 4 4.68 -23.26 -0.38
CA ASN A 4 5.86 -23.21 -1.25
C ASN A 4 7.16 -23.36 -0.44
N HIS A 5 7.69 -24.58 -0.36
CA HIS A 5 8.90 -24.89 0.40
C HIS A 5 10.15 -24.12 -0.05
N LYS A 6 10.23 -23.69 -1.32
CA LYS A 6 11.38 -22.91 -1.83
C LYS A 6 11.39 -21.48 -1.29
N LEU A 7 10.21 -20.89 -1.06
CA LEU A 7 10.06 -19.51 -0.59
C LEU A 7 9.64 -19.43 0.89
N ALA A 8 9.23 -20.54 1.50
CA ALA A 8 8.65 -20.58 2.84
C ALA A 8 9.57 -19.98 3.90
N LYS A 9 10.87 -20.31 3.86
CA LYS A 9 11.86 -19.76 4.80
C LYS A 9 11.97 -18.25 4.66
N SER A 10 12.24 -17.77 3.45
CA SER A 10 12.38 -16.33 3.19
C SER A 10 11.12 -15.54 3.56
N ILE A 11 9.93 -16.10 3.33
CA ILE A 11 8.66 -15.47 3.73
C ILE A 11 8.50 -15.44 5.26
N ALA A 12 8.85 -16.53 5.95
CA ALA A 12 8.77 -16.60 7.40
C ALA A 12 9.73 -15.61 8.08
N ASP A 13 10.95 -15.50 7.55
CA ASP A 13 11.99 -14.61 8.07
C ASP A 13 11.59 -13.12 8.00
N GLN A 14 10.68 -12.73 7.10
CA GLN A 14 10.21 -11.33 6.99
C GLN A 14 9.24 -10.90 8.11
N GLY A 15 8.60 -11.84 8.82
CA GLY A 15 7.78 -11.49 9.98
C GLY A 15 6.59 -10.56 9.72
N PHE A 16 5.96 -10.61 8.54
CA PHE A 16 4.89 -9.68 8.14
C PHE A 16 3.72 -9.55 9.13
N TYR A 17 3.37 -10.65 9.82
CA TYR A 17 2.33 -10.63 10.86
C TYR A 17 2.75 -9.74 12.04
N GLU A 18 3.97 -9.90 12.52
CA GLU A 18 4.49 -9.11 13.64
C GLU A 18 4.62 -7.64 13.25
N PHE A 19 5.07 -7.36 12.02
CA PHE A 19 5.11 -6.00 11.49
C PHE A 19 3.73 -5.32 11.54
N ARG A 20 2.68 -6.01 11.08
CA ARG A 20 1.31 -5.51 11.16
C ARG A 20 0.84 -5.33 12.60
N ARG A 21 1.11 -6.30 13.49
CA ARG A 21 0.74 -6.22 14.92
C ARG A 21 1.34 -4.98 15.59
N GLN A 22 2.61 -4.70 15.32
CA GLN A 22 3.30 -3.52 15.84
C GLN A 22 2.69 -2.21 15.31
N LEU A 23 2.33 -2.16 14.02
CA LEU A 23 1.62 -1.00 13.46
C LEU A 23 0.25 -0.79 14.10
N GLU A 24 -0.56 -1.85 14.27
CA GLU A 24 -1.86 -1.76 14.94
C GLU A 24 -1.73 -1.25 16.38
N TYR A 25 -0.76 -1.78 17.13
CA TYR A 25 -0.46 -1.32 18.48
C TYR A 25 -0.04 0.15 18.53
N LYS A 26 0.97 0.54 17.75
CA LYS A 26 1.53 1.90 17.80
C LYS A 26 0.56 2.94 17.27
N THR A 27 -0.18 2.65 16.20
CA THR A 27 -1.14 3.61 15.63
C THR A 27 -2.25 3.95 16.61
N ARG A 28 -2.76 2.98 17.38
CA ARG A 28 -3.70 3.24 18.48
C ARG A 28 -3.10 4.14 19.56
N TRP A 29 -1.83 3.92 19.91
CA TRP A 29 -1.15 4.73 20.94
C TRP A 29 -0.98 6.19 20.50
N TYR A 30 -0.60 6.43 19.25
CA TYR A 30 -0.36 7.79 18.73
C TYR A 30 -1.62 8.49 18.16
N GLY A 31 -2.78 7.83 18.15
CA GLY A 31 -4.00 8.37 17.52
C GLY A 31 -3.97 8.38 15.99
N SER A 32 -3.02 7.67 15.37
CA SER A 32 -2.91 7.53 13.91
C SER A 32 -3.91 6.51 13.37
N LYS A 33 -4.31 6.65 12.10
CA LYS A 33 -5.17 5.67 11.43
C LYS A 33 -4.33 4.67 10.65
N LEU A 34 -4.51 3.38 10.93
CA LEU A 34 -4.02 2.29 10.08
C LEU A 34 -5.13 1.85 9.12
N VAL A 35 -4.84 1.81 7.82
CA VAL A 35 -5.74 1.25 6.81
C VAL A 35 -5.02 0.08 6.14
N VAL A 36 -5.69 -1.07 6.10
CA VAL A 36 -5.16 -2.28 5.47
C VAL A 36 -5.90 -2.49 4.15
N VAL A 37 -5.14 -2.50 3.06
CA VAL A 37 -5.66 -2.80 1.72
C VAL A 37 -5.78 -4.33 1.54
N ASP A 38 -6.67 -4.76 0.67
CA ASP A 38 -6.85 -6.18 0.35
C ASP A 38 -5.53 -6.85 -0.06
N ARG A 39 -5.37 -8.12 0.32
CA ARG A 39 -4.15 -8.90 0.09
C ARG A 39 -3.84 -9.09 -1.39
N PHE A 40 -4.85 -9.17 -2.24
CA PHE A 40 -4.72 -9.40 -3.68
C PHE A 40 -4.85 -8.12 -4.50
N PHE A 41 -4.86 -6.94 -3.84
CA PHE A 41 -4.83 -5.67 -4.54
C PHE A 41 -3.57 -5.55 -5.42
N PRO A 42 -3.71 -5.32 -6.74
CA PRO A 42 -2.61 -5.38 -7.69
C PRO A 42 -1.72 -4.12 -7.68
N SER A 43 -1.20 -3.72 -6.51
CA SER A 43 -0.44 -2.46 -6.34
C SER A 43 0.81 -2.39 -7.22
N SER A 44 1.58 -3.46 -7.35
CA SER A 44 2.80 -3.48 -8.19
C SER A 44 2.54 -3.75 -9.67
N LYS A 45 1.33 -4.17 -10.02
CA LYS A 45 0.91 -4.53 -11.39
C LYS A 45 0.14 -3.42 -12.09
N THR A 46 -0.47 -2.52 -11.31
CA THR A 46 -1.28 -1.40 -11.80
C THR A 46 -0.40 -0.18 -12.06
N CYS A 47 -0.60 0.51 -13.17
CA CYS A 47 0.05 1.77 -13.45
C CYS A 47 -0.53 2.85 -12.54
N SER A 48 0.32 3.51 -11.74
CA SER A 48 -0.12 4.58 -10.85
C SER A 48 -0.59 5.86 -11.56
N TYR A 49 -0.32 5.99 -12.87
CA TYR A 49 -0.73 7.13 -13.67
C TYR A 49 -2.05 6.86 -14.43
N CYS A 50 -2.13 5.78 -15.22
CA CYS A 50 -3.28 5.50 -16.09
C CYS A 50 -4.16 4.32 -15.65
N GLY A 51 -3.75 3.54 -14.65
CA GLY A 51 -4.51 2.38 -14.17
C GLY A 51 -4.35 1.10 -14.99
N HIS A 52 -3.53 1.09 -16.05
CA HIS A 52 -3.23 -0.12 -16.82
C HIS A 52 -2.67 -1.23 -15.92
N VAL A 53 -3.15 -2.47 -16.05
CA VAL A 53 -2.67 -3.62 -15.26
C VAL A 53 -1.88 -4.55 -16.16
N GLN A 54 -0.65 -4.86 -15.76
CA GLN A 54 0.22 -5.79 -16.47
C GLN A 54 0.84 -6.83 -15.53
N ASP A 55 1.35 -7.92 -16.09
CA ASP A 55 2.11 -8.86 -15.27
C ASP A 55 3.46 -8.28 -14.87
N MET A 56 3.88 -8.57 -13.63
CA MET A 56 5.08 -7.99 -13.04
C MET A 56 5.89 -9.09 -12.33
N PRO A 57 6.75 -9.81 -13.08
CA PRO A 57 7.63 -10.81 -12.53
C PRO A 57 8.53 -10.24 -11.42
N LEU A 58 8.90 -11.06 -10.43
CA LEU A 58 9.67 -10.59 -9.26
C LEU A 58 11.05 -10.01 -9.59
N ASN A 59 11.66 -10.46 -10.69
CA ASN A 59 12.95 -9.96 -11.17
C ASN A 59 12.84 -8.59 -11.88
N ASN A 60 11.64 -8.20 -12.33
CA ASN A 60 11.45 -6.89 -12.91
C ASN A 60 11.33 -5.84 -11.80
N ARG A 61 12.23 -4.85 -11.82
CA ARG A 61 12.34 -3.79 -10.81
C ARG A 61 11.85 -2.44 -11.33
N THR A 62 11.69 -2.30 -12.63
CA THR A 62 11.19 -1.10 -13.29
C THR A 62 9.82 -1.38 -13.89
N TYR A 63 8.83 -0.60 -13.51
CA TYR A 63 7.51 -0.64 -14.10
C TYR A 63 7.50 0.25 -15.34
N ASP A 64 7.48 -0.40 -16.51
CA ASP A 64 7.33 0.27 -17.81
C ASP A 64 5.90 0.08 -18.30
N CYS A 65 5.14 1.16 -18.40
CA CYS A 65 3.74 1.10 -18.81
C CYS A 65 3.62 1.15 -20.34
N PRO A 66 3.02 0.13 -21.00
CA PRO A 66 2.83 0.15 -22.44
C PRO A 66 1.73 1.12 -22.90
N ASP A 67 0.84 1.53 -21.99
CA ASP A 67 -0.32 2.38 -22.29
C ASP A 67 0.02 3.88 -22.24
N CYS A 68 0.70 4.33 -21.18
CA CYS A 68 1.04 5.75 -21.00
C CYS A 68 2.55 6.07 -21.07
N GLY A 69 3.40 5.05 -21.25
CA GLY A 69 4.85 5.24 -21.40
C GLY A 69 5.62 5.61 -20.13
N ILE A 70 4.98 5.60 -18.95
CA ILE A 70 5.70 5.88 -17.69
C ILE A 70 6.70 4.75 -17.40
N SER A 71 7.91 5.12 -16.99
CA SER A 71 8.94 4.21 -16.51
C SER A 71 9.36 4.65 -15.10
N ILE A 72 9.13 3.80 -14.09
CA ILE A 72 9.33 4.14 -12.68
C ILE A 72 9.74 2.89 -11.88
N ASP A 73 10.42 3.07 -10.75
CA ASP A 73 10.67 1.95 -9.83
C ASP A 73 9.35 1.28 -9.41
N ARG A 74 9.33 -0.06 -9.44
CA ARG A 74 8.14 -0.87 -9.17
C ARG A 74 7.61 -0.67 -7.74
N ASP A 75 8.49 -0.52 -6.76
CA ASP A 75 8.08 -0.35 -5.37
C ASP A 75 7.54 1.07 -5.14
N LEU A 76 8.11 2.08 -5.81
CA LEU A 76 7.55 3.44 -5.86
C LEU A 76 6.15 3.44 -6.52
N ASN A 77 5.97 2.80 -7.67
CA ASN A 77 4.66 2.65 -8.32
C ASN A 77 3.64 1.99 -7.38
N ALA A 78 4.04 0.90 -6.71
CA ALA A 78 3.19 0.20 -5.74
C ALA A 78 2.80 1.09 -4.55
N SER A 79 3.74 1.90 -4.03
CA SER A 79 3.47 2.81 -2.92
C SER A 79 2.44 3.89 -3.28
N ILE A 80 2.50 4.43 -4.51
CA ILE A 80 1.53 5.41 -5.01
C ILE A 80 0.15 4.75 -5.14
N ASN A 81 0.09 3.54 -5.68
CA ASN A 81 -1.17 2.81 -5.78
C ASN A 81 -1.80 2.50 -4.41
N LEU A 82 -0.99 2.10 -3.43
CA LEU A 82 -1.46 1.88 -2.05
C LEU A 82 -1.99 3.18 -1.42
N ARG A 83 -1.30 4.30 -1.62
CA ARG A 83 -1.77 5.62 -1.16
C ARG A 83 -3.11 5.98 -1.81
N ASN A 84 -3.26 5.78 -3.12
CA ASN A 84 -4.47 6.10 -3.87
C ASN A 84 -5.65 5.20 -3.43
N ALA A 85 -5.40 3.91 -3.19
CA ALA A 85 -6.40 2.98 -2.69
C ALA A 85 -6.96 3.44 -1.34
N VAL A 86 -6.12 3.92 -0.42
CA VAL A 86 -6.59 4.50 0.86
C VAL A 86 -7.46 5.73 0.61
N GLY A 87 -7.05 6.66 -0.25
CA GLY A 87 -7.83 7.87 -0.56
C GLY A 87 -9.27 7.56 -1.02
N LEU A 88 -9.44 6.53 -1.83
CA LEU A 88 -10.76 6.06 -2.29
C LEU A 88 -11.60 5.47 -1.13
N THR A 89 -10.99 4.74 -0.20
CA THR A 89 -11.71 4.20 0.98
C THR A 89 -12.18 5.28 1.95
N VAL A 90 -11.47 6.42 2.06
CA VAL A 90 -11.92 7.53 2.93
C VAL A 90 -13.11 8.25 2.33
N ASN A 91 -13.11 8.44 1.00
CA ASN A 91 -14.21 9.07 0.28
C ASN A 91 -15.47 8.20 0.23
N ALA A 92 -15.33 6.87 0.08
CA ALA A 92 -16.46 5.94 0.07
C ALA A 92 -17.16 5.81 1.44
N CYS A 93 -16.44 6.05 2.55
CA CYS A 93 -17.00 6.02 3.91
C CYS A 93 -17.42 7.40 4.45
N GLY A 94 -17.53 8.43 3.60
CA GLY A 94 -18.19 9.70 3.96
C GLY A 94 -17.53 10.53 5.07
N ARG A 95 -16.24 10.33 5.37
CA ARG A 95 -15.52 11.20 6.29
C ARG A 95 -14.96 12.40 5.53
N SER A 96 -15.81 13.41 5.36
CA SER A 96 -15.37 14.74 4.92
C SER A 96 -14.25 15.24 5.84
N ALA A 97 -13.23 15.84 5.23
CA ALA A 97 -12.18 16.56 5.91
C ALA A 97 -12.77 17.67 6.78
N ALA A 98 -13.00 17.38 8.06
CA ALA A 98 -13.38 18.36 9.06
C ALA A 98 -12.65 18.02 10.36
N ASP A 99 -11.45 18.59 10.51
CA ASP A 99 -11.13 19.38 11.71
C ASP A 99 -9.81 20.13 11.51
N SER A 100 -9.91 21.32 10.91
CA SER A 100 -8.90 22.37 11.08
C SER A 100 -9.45 23.39 12.07
N SER A 101 -9.63 23.00 13.34
CA SER A 101 -9.90 23.97 14.40
C SER A 101 -8.56 24.54 14.89
N GLY A 102 -8.24 25.75 14.41
CA GLY A 102 -7.10 26.53 14.87
C GLY A 102 -7.12 26.73 16.39
N ARG A 103 -6.01 26.40 17.04
CA ARG A 103 -5.79 26.63 18.47
C ARG A 103 -5.53 28.12 18.69
N SER A 104 -6.56 28.89 19.03
CA SER A 104 -6.43 30.25 19.57
C SER A 104 -5.71 30.16 20.92
N ARG A 105 -4.54 30.80 21.01
CA ARG A 105 -3.79 30.99 22.26
C ARG A 105 -4.43 32.16 23.02
N LYS A 106 -4.80 31.93 24.28
CA LYS A 106 -4.84 32.97 25.31
C LYS A 106 -3.50 32.95 26.03
#